data_AF-A0A954BFS1-F1
#
_entry.id   AF-A0A954BFS1-F1
#
_cell.length_a   1.000
_cell.length_b   1.000
_cell.length_c   1.000
_cell.angle_alpha   90.00
_cell.angle_beta   90.00
_cell.angle_gamma   90.00
#
_symmetry.space_group_name_H-M   'P 1'
#
loop_
_entity.id
_entity.type
_entity.pdbx_description
1 polymer ?
#
loop_
_entity_poly.entity_id
_entity_poly.type
_entity_poly.pdbx_seq_one_letter_code
_entity_poly.pdbx_strand_id
1 'polypeptide(L)' 'HALFVAYAPADNPKYACAIVVEHGESGSGAAAPLARDILAYAIRTNSGRRPAWTQSASVVAPADDEEAPA' A
#
# COMPACT_ATOMS: atom_id res chain seq x y z
N HIS A 1 -15.57 8.59 11.47
CA HIS A 1 -14.44 7.78 10.98
C HIS A 1 -13.70 8.59 9.96
N ALA A 2 -12.37 8.53 9.97
CA ALA A 2 -11.53 9.11 8.93
C ALA A 2 -10.82 7.96 8.19
N LEU A 3 -11.00 7.92 6.88
CA LEU A 3 -10.43 6.88 6.02
C LEU A 3 -9.50 7.51 5.00
N PHE A 4 -8.37 6.85 4.74
CA PHE A 4 -7.44 7.25 3.69
C PHE A 4 -6.67 6.04 3.17
N VAL A 5 -6.50 5.96 1.85
CA VAL A 5 -5.67 4.95 1.19
C VAL A 5 -4.57 5.68 0.43
N ALA A 6 -3.35 5.18 0.52
CA ALA A 6 -2.20 5.80 -0.13
C ALA A 6 -1.18 4.76 -0.59
N TYR A 7 -0.39 5.14 -1.58
CA TYR A 7 0.76 4.39 -2.05
C TYR A 7 1.94 5.32 -2.30
N ALA A 8 3.16 4.78 -2.19
CA ALA A 8 4.39 5.52 -2.48
C ALA A 8 5.57 4.59 -2.78
N PRO A 9 6.62 5.06 -3.49
CA PRO A 9 6.71 6.31 -4.27
C PRO A 9 5.65 6.44 -5.38
N ALA A 10 5.41 7.64 -5.91
CA ALA A 10 4.36 7.86 -6.91
C ALA A 10 4.66 7.20 -8.26
N ASP A 11 5.91 7.34 -8.74
CA ASP A 11 6.31 6.83 -10.06
C ASP A 11 6.57 5.32 -10.09
N ASN A 12 7.06 4.77 -8.98
CA ASN A 12 7.30 3.33 -8.81
C ASN A 12 6.84 2.86 -7.42
N PRO A 13 5.53 2.61 -7.23
CA PRO A 13 4.96 2.28 -5.93
C PRO A 13 5.54 0.99 -5.35
N LYS A 14 6.07 1.09 -4.13
CA LYS A 14 6.62 -0.06 -3.37
C LYS A 14 5.81 -0.39 -2.13
N TYR A 15 5.06 0.59 -1.62
CA TYR A 15 4.29 0.49 -0.39
C TYR A 15 2.87 0.99 -0.64
N ALA A 16 1.90 0.32 -0.03
CA ALA A 16 0.51 0.77 0.04
C ALA A 16 0.00 0.59 1.46
N CYS A 17 -0.88 1.48 1.91
CA CYS A 17 -1.56 1.35 3.19
C CYS A 17 -3.00 1.86 3.11
N ALA A 18 -3.84 1.29 3.97
CA ALA A 18 -5.19 1.77 4.25
C ALA A 18 -5.25 2.13 5.73
N ILE A 19 -5.77 3.32 6.03
CA ILE A 19 -5.88 3.84 7.39
C ILE A 19 -7.34 4.08 7.69
N VAL A 20 -7.75 3.61 8.87
CA VAL A 20 -9.06 3.87 9.47
C VAL A 20 -8.79 4.46 10.86
N VAL A 21 -9.27 5.68 11.07
CA VAL A 21 -9.25 6.33 12.39
C VAL A 21 -10.68 6.43 12.90
N GLU A 22 -10.94 5.72 13.99
CA GLU A 22 -12.17 5.80 14.75
C GLU A 22 -12.37 7.21 15.28
N HIS A 23 -13.57 7.78 15.12
CA HIS A 23 -13.89 9.17 15.48
C HIS A 23 -12.99 10.26 14.86
N GLY A 24 -12.17 9.96 13.86
CA GLY A 24 -11.19 10.90 13.29
C GLY A 24 -11.73 12.03 12.41
N GLU A 25 -13.06 12.22 12.33
CA GLU A 25 -13.80 13.24 11.53
C GLU A 25 -13.49 13.30 10.02
N SER A 26 -12.25 13.58 9.62
CA SER A 26 -11.83 13.83 8.24
C SER A 26 -10.70 12.90 7.78
N GLY A 27 -10.90 12.24 6.63
CA GLY A 27 -9.88 11.43 5.97
C GLY A 27 -8.63 12.23 5.60
N SER A 28 -8.78 13.44 5.08
CA SER A 28 -7.66 14.31 4.70
C SER A 28 -7.02 15.02 5.90
N GLY A 29 -7.79 15.31 6.95
CA GLY A 29 -7.33 16.00 8.15
C GLY A 29 -6.63 15.11 9.16
N ALA A 30 -7.18 13.92 9.42
CA ALA A 30 -6.66 12.98 10.42
C ALA A 30 -5.89 11.82 9.79
N ALA A 31 -6.45 11.14 8.78
CA ALA A 31 -5.87 9.90 8.25
C ALA A 31 -4.73 10.13 7.24
N ALA A 32 -4.79 11.19 6.42
CA ALA A 32 -3.76 11.46 5.41
C ALA A 32 -2.37 11.83 6.00
N PRO A 33 -2.26 12.65 7.07
CA PRO A 33 -0.96 12.91 7.71
C PRO A 33 -0.30 11.63 8.27
N LEU A 34 -1.10 10.70 8.81
CA LEU A 34 -0.63 9.39 9.26
C LEU A 34 -0.07 8.58 8.08
N ALA A 35 -0.79 8.55 6.96
CA ALA A 35 -0.33 7.85 5.75
C ALA A 35 0.99 8.44 5.22
N ARG A 36 1.13 9.77 5.21
CA ARG A 36 2.37 10.46 4.83
C ARG A 36 3.54 9.98 5.69
N ASP A 37 3.39 10.01 7.01
CA ASP A 37 4.49 9.70 7.93
C ASP A 37 4.88 8.21 7.88
N ILE A 38 3.90 7.31 7.80
CA ILE A 38 4.12 5.86 7.64
C ILE A 38 4.87 5.56 6.34
N LEU A 39 4.39 6.08 5.21
CA LEU A 39 5.01 5.83 3.91
C LEU A 39 6.40 6.47 3.81
N ALA A 40 6.60 7.67 4.38
CA ALA A 40 7.91 8.30 4.44
C ALA A 40 8.91 7.46 5.26
N TYR A 41 8.48 6.91 6.40
CA TYR A 41 9.31 6.03 7.21
C TYR A 41 9.65 4.71 6.49
N ALA A 42 8.64 4.09 5.87
CA ALA A 42 8.81 2.85 5.10
C ALA A 42 9.82 3.01 3.96
N ILE A 43 9.76 4.12 3.23
CA ILE A 43 10.72 4.46 2.17
C ILE A 43 12.13 4.67 2.76
N ARG A 44 12.25 5.50 3.80
CA ARG A 44 13.56 5.81 4.42
C ARG A 44 14.28 4.58 4.95
N THR A 45 13.52 3.62 5.47
CA THR A 45 14.07 2.39 6.06
C THR A 45 14.12 1.21 5.08
N ASN A 46 13.64 1.40 3.84
CA ASN A 46 13.41 0.34 2.86
C ASN A 46 12.74 -0.87 3.51
N SER A 47 11.56 -0.67 4.12
CA SER A 47 10.84 -1.67 4.91
C SER A 47 10.23 -2.79 4.06
N GLY A 48 11.06 -3.53 3.32
CA GLY A 48 10.69 -4.61 2.40
C GLY A 48 10.60 -5.98 3.06
N ARG A 49 10.40 -6.04 4.38
CA ARG A 49 10.28 -7.32 5.08
C ARG A 49 8.98 -7.97 4.63
N ARG A 50 9.08 -9.09 3.90
CA ARG A 50 7.90 -9.92 3.57
C ARG A 50 7.22 -10.27 4.90
N PRO A 51 5.91 -10.02 5.05
CA PRO A 51 5.22 -10.41 6.26
C PRO A 51 5.41 -11.92 6.45
N ALA A 52 5.68 -12.35 7.69
CA ALA A 52 5.84 -13.77 8.04
C ALA A 52 4.51 -14.55 7.91
N TRP A 53 3.44 -13.88 7.48
CA TRP A 53 2.16 -14.47 7.21
C TRP A 53 2.03 -14.79 5.71
N THR A 54 1.64 -16.03 5.42
CA THR A 54 1.29 -16.50 4.08
C THR A 54 0.01 -15.80 3.62
N GLN A 55 0.08 -15.03 2.53
CA GLN A 55 -1.11 -14.45 1.90
C GLN A 55 -2.14 -15.53 1.62
N SER A 56 -3.23 -15.54 2.38
CA SER A 56 -4.33 -16.50 2.21
C SER A 56 -5.25 -16.14 1.03
N ALA A 57 -5.15 -14.91 0.53
CA ALA A 57 -5.81 -14.44 -0.68
C ALA A 57 -4.73 -14.01 -1.68
N SER A 58 -4.24 -14.97 -2.46
CA SER A 58 -3.52 -14.67 -3.69
C SER A 58 -4.55 -14.19 -4.73
N VAL A 59 -4.42 -12.95 -5.19
CA VAL A 59 -4.90 -12.62 -6.54
C VAL A 59 -4.18 -13.58 -7.49
N VAL A 60 -4.96 -14.32 -8.28
CA VAL A 60 -4.45 -15.06 -9.45
C VAL A 60 -3.63 -14.06 -10.25
N ALA A 61 -2.34 -14.36 -10.47
CA ALA A 61 -1.51 -13.57 -11.36
C ALA A 61 -2.22 -13.46 -12.71
N PRO A 62 -2.25 -12.27 -13.36
CA PRO A 62 -2.78 -12.18 -14.71
C PRO A 62 -2.04 -13.20 -15.57
N ALA A 63 -2.78 -14.05 -16.28
CA ALA A 63 -2.22 -14.99 -17.21
C ALA A 63 -1.36 -14.20 -18.20
N ASP A 64 -0.10 -14.60 -18.36
CA ASP A 64 0.76 -14.05 -19.39
C ASP A 64 0.11 -14.36 -20.76
N ASP A 65 -0.53 -13.36 -21.36
CA ASP A 65 -1.00 -13.43 -22.74
C ASP A 65 0.21 -13.39 -23.68
N GLU A 66 0.52 -14.58 -24.23
CA GLU A 66 1.18 -14.88 -25.50
C GLU A 66 2.46 -14.13 -25.95
N GLU A 67 3.58 -14.85 -25.94
CA GLU A 67 4.59 -14.75 -27.01
C GLU A 67 5.06 -16.17 -27.38
N ALA A 68 4.39 -16.79 -28.35
CA ALA A 68 4.91 -17.95 -29.07
C ALA A 68 5.71 -17.45 -30.28
N PRO A 69 7.01 -17.77 -30.42
CA PRO A 69 7.74 -17.43 -31.64
C PRO A 69 7.29 -18.33 -32.81
N ALA A 70 7.31 -17.73 -33.99
CA ALA A 70 6.84 -18.22 -35.29
C ALA A 70 7.43 -19.55 -35.78
#